data_AF-A0A0S7ZRV9-F1
#
_entry.id   AF-A0A0S7ZRV9-F1
#
_cell.length_a   1.000
_cell.length_b   1.000
_cell.length_c   1.000
_cell.angle_alpha   90.00
_cell.angle_beta   90.00
_cell.angle_gamma   90.00
#
_symmetry.space_group_name_H-M   'P 1'
#
loop_
_entity.id
_entity.type
_entity.pdbx_description
1 polymer ?
#
loop_
_entity_poly.entity_id
_entity_poly.type
_entity_poly.pdbx_seq_one_letter_code
_entity_poly.pdbx_strand_id
1 'polypeptide(L)'
;MKTIATVIIIFSLFLIFLVSCGKNKKGVEETTRPEEKGAELTTKEEVVEGESVSESETGYNVEDIGTIERFTPEIFVQVTILYKKESSKWIKESGLLPADEQNRYIERANRLFFSQFGITEQDYLEYSQNNVDELNRFLEEYPELLSQLKGY
;
A
#
# COMPACT_ATOMS: atom_id res chain seq x y z
N MET A 1 25.08 -37.75 -13.64
CA MET A 1 23.82 -38.19 -14.30
C MET A 1 22.58 -38.20 -13.39
N LYS A 2 22.64 -37.83 -12.10
CA LYS A 2 21.45 -37.76 -11.22
C LYS A 2 20.80 -36.37 -11.13
N THR A 3 21.51 -35.30 -11.50
CA THR A 3 21.03 -33.92 -11.38
C THR A 3 20.13 -33.46 -12.52
N ILE A 4 20.26 -34.05 -13.71
CA ILE A 4 19.46 -33.65 -14.89
C ILE A 4 18.01 -34.16 -14.77
N ALA A 5 17.79 -35.32 -14.13
CA ALA A 5 16.47 -35.89 -13.95
C ALA A 5 15.58 -35.06 -13.01
N THR A 6 16.16 -34.42 -11.99
CA THR A 6 15.40 -33.63 -11.00
C THR A 6 14.88 -32.32 -11.57
N VAL A 7 15.62 -31.69 -12.50
CA VAL A 7 15.23 -30.41 -13.12
C VAL A 7 14.02 -30.58 -14.05
N ILE A 8 13.92 -31.72 -14.74
CA ILE A 8 12.81 -32.00 -15.67
C ILE A 8 11.48 -32.23 -14.91
N ILE A 9 11.54 -32.86 -13.73
CA ILE A 9 10.34 -33.14 -12.92
C ILE A 9 9.75 -31.85 -12.35
N ILE A 10 10.59 -30.90 -11.90
CA ILE A 10 10.12 -29.62 -11.36
C ILE A 10 9.50 -28.75 -12.46
N PHE A 11 10.09 -28.73 -13.66
CA PHE A 11 9.56 -27.95 -14.79
C PHE A 11 8.22 -28.50 -15.31
N SER A 12 7.99 -29.81 -15.17
CA SER A 12 6.74 -30.46 -15.60
C SER A 12 5.56 -30.16 -14.66
N LEU A 13 5.81 -29.93 -13.36
CA LEU A 13 4.77 -29.57 -12.39
C LEU A 13 4.29 -28.12 -12.54
N PHE A 14 5.14 -27.22 -13.04
CA PHE A 14 4.79 -25.80 -13.21
C PHE A 14 3.81 -25.57 -14.38
N LEU A 15 3.78 -26.47 -15.37
CA LEU A 15 2.90 -26.35 -16.54
C LEU A 15 1.44 -26.75 -16.28
N ILE A 16 1.12 -27.41 -15.16
CA ILE A 16 -0.24 -27.86 -14.84
C ILE A 16 -1.09 -26.72 -14.24
N PHE A 17 -0.47 -25.68 -13.68
CA PHE A 17 -1.19 -24.56 -13.05
C PHE A 17 -1.74 -23.51 -14.03
N LEU A 18 -1.39 -23.55 -15.31
CA LEU A 18 -1.82 -22.54 -16.29
C LEU A 18 -3.14 -22.87 -17.03
N VAL A 19 -3.83 -23.98 -16.69
CA VAL A 19 -5.01 -24.47 -17.46
C VAL A 19 -6.35 -24.30 -16.72
N SER A 20 -6.43 -23.57 -15.60
CA SER A 20 -7.72 -23.44 -14.88
C SER A 20 -8.12 -22.00 -14.55
N CYS A 21 -8.38 -21.22 -15.60
CA CYS A 21 -9.25 -20.04 -15.53
C CYS A 21 -10.15 -20.00 -16.77
N GLY A 22 -11.06 -20.98 -16.85
CA GLY A 22 -12.10 -21.09 -17.86
C GLY A 22 -13.46 -20.65 -17.31
N LYS A 23 -13.93 -19.50 -17.81
CA LYS A 23 -15.33 -19.04 -17.98
C LYS A 23 -16.46 -19.91 -17.40
N ASN A 24 -17.40 -19.28 -16.67
CA ASN A 24 -18.82 -19.37 -17.03
C ASN A 24 -19.65 -18.17 -16.54
N LYS A 25 -20.36 -17.57 -17.51
CA LYS A 25 -21.45 -16.61 -17.35
C LYS A 25 -22.78 -17.35 -17.52
N LYS A 26 -23.82 -16.79 -16.88
CA LYS A 26 -25.29 -16.89 -17.13
C LYS A 26 -26.08 -17.78 -16.16
N GLY A 27 -27.15 -17.17 -15.66
CA GLY A 27 -28.30 -17.81 -15.03
C GLY A 27 -29.20 -16.78 -14.34
N VAL A 28 -30.09 -16.16 -15.12
CA VAL A 28 -31.20 -15.28 -14.67
C VAL A 28 -32.45 -16.16 -14.56
N GLU A 29 -33.22 -15.99 -13.47
CA GLU A 29 -34.68 -16.23 -13.34
C GLU A 29 -35.06 -15.59 -11.99
N GLU A 30 -35.58 -14.36 -11.90
CA GLU A 30 -36.93 -13.85 -12.20
C GLU A 30 -38.06 -14.41 -11.31
N THR A 31 -38.95 -13.50 -10.89
CA THR A 31 -40.26 -13.67 -10.21
C THR A 31 -40.18 -13.64 -8.67
N THR A 32 -40.81 -12.72 -7.91
CA THR A 32 -42.15 -12.14 -8.05
C THR A 32 -42.30 -10.87 -7.19
N ARG A 33 -42.98 -9.85 -7.71
CA ARG A 33 -43.47 -8.63 -7.02
C ARG A 33 -44.86 -8.90 -6.40
N PRO A 34 -45.24 -8.27 -5.28
CA PRO A 34 -46.18 -7.12 -5.32
C PRO A 34 -45.69 -5.97 -4.39
N GLU A 35 -45.63 -4.71 -4.83
CA GLU A 35 -46.61 -3.62 -4.56
C GLU A 35 -47.21 -3.67 -3.14
N GLU A 36 -47.19 -2.60 -2.32
CA GLU A 36 -47.33 -1.17 -2.61
C GLU A 36 -47.06 -0.35 -1.32
N LYS A 37 -46.86 0.96 -1.49
CA LYS A 37 -47.14 2.07 -0.56
C LYS A 37 -46.17 2.41 0.57
N GLY A 38 -45.69 3.65 0.53
CA GLY A 38 -45.19 4.37 1.70
C GLY A 38 -44.10 5.38 1.34
N ALA A 39 -44.46 6.45 0.63
CA ALA A 39 -43.59 7.62 0.56
C ALA A 39 -43.67 8.35 1.89
N GLU A 40 -42.56 8.40 2.64
CA GLU A 40 -42.27 9.53 3.52
C GLU A 40 -40.74 9.72 3.58
N LEU A 41 -40.29 10.82 2.98
CA LEU A 41 -38.95 11.34 3.18
C LEU A 41 -38.79 11.72 4.65
N THR A 42 -37.90 11.04 5.35
CA THR A 42 -37.21 11.65 6.49
C THR A 42 -35.72 11.39 6.34
N THR A 43 -35.07 12.31 5.64
CA THR A 43 -33.62 12.48 5.63
C THR A 43 -33.18 12.74 7.06
N LYS A 44 -32.73 11.70 7.77
CA LYS A 44 -31.80 11.87 8.87
C LYS A 44 -30.41 11.80 8.27
N GLU A 45 -29.84 12.98 8.03
CA GLU A 45 -28.40 13.16 8.01
C GLU A 45 -27.87 12.73 9.37
N GLU A 46 -27.51 11.46 9.49
CA GLU A 46 -26.53 11.03 10.47
C GLU A 46 -25.19 11.53 9.94
N VAL A 47 -24.86 12.76 10.35
CA VAL A 47 -23.51 13.28 10.32
C VAL A 47 -22.70 12.31 11.16
N VAL A 48 -22.07 11.33 10.51
CA VAL A 48 -20.95 10.58 11.08
C VAL A 48 -19.89 11.64 11.28
N GLU A 49 -19.89 12.15 12.51
CA GLU A 49 -18.88 13.02 13.08
C GLU A 49 -17.56 12.31 12.80
N GLY A 50 -16.88 12.80 11.75
CA GLY A 50 -15.56 12.34 11.38
C GLY A 50 -14.72 12.54 12.61
N GLU A 51 -14.41 11.43 13.29
CA GLU A 51 -13.41 11.37 14.32
C GLU A 51 -12.16 11.98 13.69
N SER A 52 -11.95 13.26 13.98
CA SER A 52 -10.74 13.96 13.65
C SER A 52 -9.69 13.29 14.51
N VAL A 53 -9.09 12.24 13.94
CA VAL A 53 -7.87 11.64 14.44
C VAL A 53 -6.93 12.82 14.61
N SER A 54 -6.70 13.17 15.88
CA SER A 54 -5.86 14.30 16.24
C SER A 54 -4.56 14.15 15.48
N GLU A 55 -4.12 15.20 14.78
CA GLU A 55 -2.75 15.35 14.31
C GLU A 55 -1.82 15.41 15.52
N SER A 56 -1.66 14.29 16.24
CA SER A 56 -0.72 14.18 17.33
C SER A 56 0.63 13.72 16.76
N GLU A 57 1.51 14.72 16.67
CA GLU A 57 2.83 14.68 17.33
C GLU A 57 3.85 13.63 16.87
N THR A 58 3.88 13.31 15.58
CA THR A 58 5.09 12.71 14.98
C THR A 58 5.53 13.59 13.82
N GLY A 59 6.09 14.74 14.19
CA GLY A 59 6.36 15.90 13.34
C GLY A 59 7.60 15.77 12.46
N TYR A 60 7.59 14.81 11.54
CA TYR A 60 8.49 14.85 10.40
C TYR A 60 7.80 15.57 9.25
N ASN A 61 8.44 16.60 8.70
CA ASN A 61 8.05 17.21 7.44
C ASN A 61 9.13 16.95 6.38
N VAL A 62 8.75 17.08 5.11
CA VAL A 62 9.67 16.90 3.97
C VAL A 62 10.85 17.87 4.07
N GLU A 63 10.60 19.08 4.57
CA GLU A 63 11.59 20.13 4.78
C GLU A 63 12.66 19.77 5.82
N ASP A 64 12.34 18.89 6.77
CA ASP A 64 13.27 18.51 7.85
C ASP A 64 14.33 17.50 7.38
N ILE A 65 14.02 16.70 6.36
CA ILE A 65 14.91 15.69 5.79
C ILE A 65 15.77 16.27 4.66
N GLY A 66 15.18 17.10 3.81
CA GLY A 66 15.87 17.70 2.66
C GLY A 66 16.33 16.69 1.61
N THR A 67 17.35 17.05 0.82
CA THR A 67 17.93 16.16 -0.20
C THR A 67 18.83 15.11 0.45
N ILE A 68 18.63 13.85 0.07
CA ILE A 68 19.37 12.71 0.60
C ILE A 68 20.54 12.39 -0.33
N GLU A 69 21.77 12.73 0.09
CA GLU A 69 22.98 12.29 -0.61
C GLU A 69 23.34 10.83 -0.29
N ARG A 70 23.02 10.38 0.94
CA ARG A 70 23.24 9.02 1.42
C ARG A 70 22.26 8.68 2.52
N PHE A 71 21.71 7.46 2.47
CA PHE A 71 20.89 6.94 3.55
C PHE A 71 21.69 6.62 4.81
N THR A 72 21.11 6.99 5.95
CA THR A 72 21.40 6.46 7.29
C THR A 72 20.16 5.73 7.80
N PRO A 73 20.27 4.88 8.83
CA PRO A 73 19.10 4.21 9.42
C PRO A 73 18.04 5.22 9.87
N GLU A 74 18.47 6.32 10.49
CA GLU A 74 17.60 7.40 10.95
C GLU A 74 16.83 8.03 9.78
N ILE A 75 17.54 8.49 8.73
CA ILE A 75 16.90 9.11 7.55
C ILE A 75 15.94 8.12 6.90
N PHE A 76 16.36 6.85 6.75
CA PHE A 76 15.52 5.83 6.15
C PHE A 76 14.23 5.61 6.94
N VAL A 77 14.30 5.52 8.28
CA VAL A 77 13.13 5.34 9.13
C VAL A 77 12.21 6.56 9.06
N GLN A 78 12.75 7.78 9.07
CA GLN A 78 11.94 9.00 8.91
C GLN A 78 11.20 9.03 7.57
N VAL A 79 11.91 8.74 6.46
CA VAL A 79 11.30 8.61 5.13
C VAL A 79 10.25 7.51 5.11
N THR A 80 10.49 6.38 5.77
CA THR A 80 9.54 5.26 5.86
C THR A 80 8.25 5.68 6.57
N ILE A 81 8.36 6.39 7.70
CA ILE A 81 7.21 6.87 8.47
C ILE A 81 6.38 7.84 7.62
N LEU A 82 7.04 8.81 6.96
CA LEU A 82 6.39 9.73 6.04
C LEU A 82 5.71 9.00 4.86
N TYR A 83 6.43 8.05 4.24
CA TYR A 83 5.92 7.28 3.12
C TYR A 83 4.66 6.49 3.51
N LYS A 84 4.65 5.85 4.68
CA LYS A 84 3.47 5.15 5.18
C LYS A 84 2.27 6.09 5.36
N LYS A 85 2.49 7.28 5.93
CA LYS A 85 1.45 8.29 6.12
C LYS A 85 0.86 8.76 4.78
N GLU A 86 1.71 9.08 3.82
CA GLU A 86 1.30 9.60 2.51
C GLU A 86 0.68 8.50 1.63
N SER A 87 1.27 7.31 1.58
CA SER A 87 0.73 6.18 0.80
C SER A 87 -0.68 5.78 1.23
N SER A 88 -0.98 5.82 2.54
CA SER A 88 -2.34 5.62 3.04
C SER A 88 -3.34 6.66 2.53
N LYS A 89 -2.92 7.92 2.33
CA LYS A 89 -3.76 8.96 1.69
C LYS A 89 -3.96 8.63 0.22
N TRP A 90 -2.89 8.31 -0.51
CA TRP A 90 -2.98 8.03 -1.95
C TRP A 90 -3.85 6.81 -2.25
N ILE A 91 -3.80 5.76 -1.42
CA ILE A 91 -4.66 4.59 -1.56
C ILE A 91 -6.13 5.01 -1.43
N LYS A 92 -6.49 5.81 -0.41
CA LYS A 92 -7.85 6.32 -0.23
C LYS A 92 -8.31 7.17 -1.41
N GLU A 93 -7.47 8.10 -1.86
CA GLU A 93 -7.76 8.98 -3.00
C GLU A 93 -7.90 8.19 -4.31
N SER A 94 -7.05 7.19 -4.54
CA SER A 94 -7.11 6.33 -5.73
C SER A 94 -8.43 5.56 -5.81
N GLY A 95 -9.03 5.21 -4.68
CA GLY A 95 -10.34 4.54 -4.63
C GLY A 95 -11.50 5.39 -5.18
N LEU A 96 -11.31 6.70 -5.32
CA LEU A 96 -12.27 7.62 -5.93
C LEU A 96 -12.13 7.72 -7.45
N LEU A 97 -11.05 7.15 -8.01
CA LEU A 97 -10.74 7.18 -9.44
C LEU A 97 -11.26 5.91 -10.15
N PRO A 98 -11.49 5.97 -11.47
CA PRO A 98 -11.78 4.77 -12.26
C PRO A 98 -10.67 3.73 -12.13
N ALA A 99 -11.04 2.44 -12.18
CA ALA A 99 -10.13 1.32 -11.91
C ALA A 99 -8.86 1.32 -12.77
N ASP A 100 -8.94 1.79 -14.02
CA ASP A 100 -7.79 1.86 -14.92
C ASP A 100 -6.83 3.02 -14.59
N GLU A 101 -7.25 3.99 -13.76
CA GLU A 101 -6.45 5.15 -13.35
C GLU A 101 -5.76 4.98 -12.00
N GLN A 102 -6.28 4.11 -11.12
CA GLN A 102 -5.82 3.99 -9.73
C GLN A 102 -4.31 3.70 -9.65
N ASN A 103 -3.85 2.70 -10.40
CA ASN A 103 -2.42 2.34 -10.42
C ASN A 103 -1.56 3.49 -10.97
N ARG A 104 -2.01 4.18 -12.03
CA ARG A 104 -1.28 5.32 -12.61
C ARG A 104 -1.16 6.47 -11.61
N TYR A 105 -2.18 6.69 -10.79
CA TYR A 105 -2.18 7.68 -9.72
C TYR A 105 -1.14 7.32 -8.66
N ILE A 106 -1.19 6.10 -8.13
CA ILE A 106 -0.27 5.62 -7.08
C ILE A 106 1.18 5.67 -7.56
N GLU A 107 1.47 5.17 -8.76
CA GLU A 107 2.83 5.21 -9.32
C GLU A 107 3.35 6.64 -9.49
N ARG A 108 2.48 7.58 -9.90
CA ARG A 108 2.86 8.98 -10.01
C ARG A 108 3.13 9.59 -8.64
N ALA A 109 2.25 9.36 -7.67
CA ALA A 109 2.41 9.88 -6.31
C ALA A 109 3.70 9.34 -5.67
N ASN A 110 3.98 8.05 -5.84
CA ASN A 110 5.18 7.39 -5.36
C ASN A 110 6.46 8.02 -5.94
N ARG A 111 6.52 8.21 -7.27
CA ARG A 111 7.66 8.91 -7.91
C ARG A 111 7.83 10.33 -7.41
N LEU A 112 6.72 11.08 -7.26
CA LEU A 112 6.76 12.46 -6.78
C LEU A 112 7.29 12.52 -5.35
N PHE A 113 6.85 11.65 -4.46
CA PHE A 113 7.31 11.58 -3.08
C PHE A 113 8.83 11.39 -2.99
N PHE A 114 9.39 10.36 -3.64
CA PHE A 114 10.84 10.13 -3.58
C PHE A 114 11.65 11.25 -4.24
N SER A 115 11.12 11.87 -5.30
CA SER A 115 11.79 12.98 -5.97
C SER A 115 11.96 14.22 -5.09
N GLN A 116 11.12 14.40 -4.07
CA GLN A 116 11.26 15.51 -3.10
C GLN A 116 12.57 15.41 -2.31
N PHE A 117 13.08 14.20 -2.11
CA PHE A 117 14.33 13.94 -1.40
C PHE A 117 15.52 13.73 -2.35
N GLY A 118 15.34 13.89 -3.66
CA GLY A 118 16.39 13.68 -4.66
C GLY A 118 16.78 12.23 -4.89
N ILE A 119 15.92 11.28 -4.51
CA ILE A 119 16.13 9.82 -4.65
C ILE A 119 15.04 9.18 -5.50
N THR A 120 15.24 7.92 -5.85
CA THR A 120 14.23 7.06 -6.46
C THR A 120 13.68 6.04 -5.48
N GLU A 121 12.56 5.42 -5.83
CA GLU A 121 12.04 4.26 -5.11
C GLU A 121 13.07 3.11 -5.05
N GLN A 122 13.84 2.93 -6.13
CA GLN A 122 14.86 1.89 -6.19
C GLN A 122 15.96 2.11 -5.15
N ASP A 123 16.44 3.35 -4.98
CA ASP A 123 17.46 3.68 -3.97
C ASP A 123 16.97 3.34 -2.55
N TYR A 124 15.71 3.68 -2.27
CA TYR A 124 15.05 3.38 -1.00
C TYR A 124 14.94 1.86 -0.77
N LEU A 125 14.48 1.10 -1.78
CA LEU A 125 14.36 -0.36 -1.69
C LEU A 125 15.71 -1.04 -1.51
N GLU A 126 16.73 -0.63 -2.28
CA GLU A 126 18.08 -1.17 -2.18
C GLU A 126 18.69 -0.94 -0.80
N TYR A 127 18.49 0.25 -0.22
CA TYR A 127 18.96 0.49 1.13
C TYR A 127 18.30 -0.45 2.13
N SER A 128 16.98 -0.64 2.06
CA SER A 128 16.25 -1.54 2.97
C SER A 128 16.73 -2.99 2.90
N GLN A 129 17.03 -3.48 1.69
CA GLN A 129 17.44 -4.86 1.45
C GLN A 129 18.89 -5.12 1.89
N ASN A 130 19.76 -4.14 1.73
CA ASN A 130 21.20 -4.28 2.01
C ASN A 130 21.58 -3.96 3.46
N ASN A 131 20.69 -3.33 4.24
CA ASN A 131 21.00 -2.83 5.59
C ASN A 131 20.05 -3.36 6.67
N VAL A 132 19.44 -4.54 6.46
CA VAL A 132 18.44 -5.13 7.38
C VAL A 132 18.97 -5.22 8.83
N ASP A 133 20.20 -5.69 9.02
CA ASP A 133 20.78 -5.83 10.37
C ASP A 133 21.03 -4.48 11.06
N GLU A 134 21.43 -3.47 10.29
CA GLU A 134 21.65 -2.12 10.78
C GLU A 134 20.31 -1.46 11.16
N LEU A 135 19.30 -1.61 10.31
CA LEU A 135 17.94 -1.13 10.56
C LEU A 135 17.32 -1.77 11.80
N ASN A 136 17.46 -3.09 11.95
CA ASN A 136 16.95 -3.80 13.13
C ASN A 136 17.61 -3.28 14.41
N ARG A 137 18.94 -3.14 14.41
CA ARG A 137 19.67 -2.59 15.57
C ARG A 137 19.21 -1.18 15.91
N PHE A 138 19.05 -0.33 14.90
CA PHE A 138 18.54 1.02 15.10
C PHE A 138 17.14 1.00 15.73
N LEU A 139 16.22 0.15 15.25
CA LEU A 139 14.88 0.04 15.82
C LEU A 139 14.84 -0.59 17.22
N GLU A 140 15.83 -1.41 17.59
CA GLU A 140 16.01 -1.89 18.96
C GLU A 140 16.46 -0.76 19.91
N GLU A 141 17.29 0.15 19.42
CA GLU A 141 17.77 1.33 20.17
C GLU A 141 16.68 2.40 20.32
N TYR A 142 15.77 2.52 19.34
CA TYR A 142 14.68 3.51 19.29
C TYR A 142 13.30 2.84 19.20
N PRO A 143 12.85 2.10 20.24
CA PRO A 143 11.62 1.31 20.19
C PRO A 143 10.34 2.13 20.01
N GLU A 144 10.34 3.42 20.35
CA GLU A 144 9.23 4.34 20.13
C GLU A 144 8.89 4.50 18.64
N LEU A 145 9.89 4.36 17.75
CA LEU A 145 9.68 4.44 16.30
C LEU A 145 8.89 3.24 15.76
N LEU A 146 8.93 2.09 16.44
CA LEU A 146 8.14 0.91 16.07
C LEU A 146 6.63 1.19 16.18
N SER A 147 6.21 2.05 17.10
CA SER A 147 4.79 2.42 17.22
C SER A 147 4.32 3.23 16.01
N GLN A 148 5.15 4.15 15.54
CA GLN A 148 4.89 4.99 14.36
C GLN A 148 4.88 4.15 13.08
N LEU A 149 5.77 3.17 12.99
CA LEU A 149 5.82 2.24 11.87
C LEU A 149 4.62 1.27 11.86
N LYS A 150 3.98 0.98 13.00
CA LYS A 150 2.80 0.10 13.09
C LYS A 150 1.46 0.84 12.98
N GLY A 151 1.42 2.13 13.29
CA GLY A 151 0.21 2.89 13.63
C GLY A 151 -0.66 3.43 12.48
N TYR A 152 -0.48 2.98 11.24
CA TYR A 152 -1.25 3.46 10.08
C TYR A 152 -1.62 2.32 9.15
#